data_AF-A0A835V1N3-F1
#
_entry.id   AF-A0A835V1N3-F1
#
_cell.length_a   1.000
_cell.length_b   1.000
_cell.length_c   1.000
_cell.angle_alpha   90.00
_cell.angle_beta   90.00
_cell.angle_gamma   90.00
#
_symmetry.space_group_name_H-M   'P 1'
#
loop_
_entity.id
_entity.type
_entity.pdbx_description
1 polymer ?
#
loop_
_entity_poly.entity_id
_entity_poly.type
_entity_poly.pdbx_seq_one_letter_code
_entity_poly.pdbx_strand_id
1 'polypeptide(L)'
;MTMGSIGLAEETQKGEGFVSARANAVSNEYPKYTIGPGDDVFETMEATVPASLKEVIARETAQLIEQQKRLSVRDLAKKFEIGLHAVAKLSEESKWKEIATLDKHIILGKLRDLLESLRGRVAGRNKEDVDEAVSMVEALAVQLTQREGEIHHEKAEVKRLAILMKQASEDAKRVVEEERSIARAEIERAKEAVKRVEKALKEQECSPKGAEPKDHKRKPMELYGFEDAIMAHQAKAIFAKVYQAIKLMIVSITVHLSQGYPNPSHQDSLAHQLLCLHY
;
A
#
# COMPACT_ATOMS: atom_id res chain seq x y z
N MET A 1 -45.37 -5.19 -27.12
CA MET A 1 -45.73 -6.63 -27.15
C MET A 1 -44.52 -7.34 -27.73
N THR A 2 -43.75 -8.19 -27.08
CA THR A 2 -43.86 -9.12 -25.92
C THR A 2 -42.40 -9.39 -25.49
N MET A 3 -41.99 -9.12 -24.24
CA MET A 3 -41.92 -10.05 -23.09
C MET A 3 -41.12 -11.34 -23.34
N GLY A 4 -40.06 -11.55 -22.55
CA GLY A 4 -39.33 -12.81 -22.42
C GLY A 4 -38.01 -12.69 -21.63
N SER A 5 -38.09 -12.85 -20.31
CA SER A 5 -37.01 -12.75 -19.30
C SER A 5 -36.18 -14.04 -19.11
N ILE A 6 -35.24 -13.97 -18.14
CA ILE A 6 -34.47 -14.99 -17.39
C ILE A 6 -32.98 -15.00 -17.82
N GLY A 7 -31.94 -14.81 -17.00
CA GLY A 7 -31.79 -14.62 -15.55
C GLY A 7 -30.45 -15.25 -15.08
N LEU A 8 -29.63 -14.48 -14.33
CA LEU A 8 -28.58 -14.88 -13.33
C LEU A 8 -27.40 -15.75 -13.86
N ALA A 9 -26.13 -15.63 -13.42
CA ALA A 9 -25.57 -15.22 -12.14
C ALA A 9 -24.11 -14.73 -12.26
N GLU A 10 -23.69 -14.03 -11.20
CA GLU A 10 -22.34 -13.57 -10.86
C GLU A 10 -21.32 -14.70 -10.72
N GLU A 11 -20.04 -14.43 -10.99
CA GLU A 11 -18.98 -14.87 -10.06
C GLU A 11 -17.74 -13.96 -10.14
N THR A 12 -17.60 -13.15 -9.11
CA THR A 12 -16.45 -12.35 -8.72
C THR A 12 -15.39 -13.25 -8.08
N GLN A 13 -14.18 -13.30 -8.64
CA GLN A 13 -13.05 -13.96 -7.98
C GLN A 13 -12.07 -12.93 -7.42
N LYS A 14 -12.21 -12.79 -6.11
CA LYS A 14 -11.51 -11.96 -5.15
C LYS A 14 -10.17 -12.61 -4.79
N GLY A 15 -9.08 -11.90 -5.03
CA GLY A 15 -7.76 -12.28 -4.55
C GLY A 15 -7.54 -11.71 -3.15
N GLU A 16 -7.46 -12.58 -2.15
CA GLU A 16 -6.88 -12.26 -0.85
C GLU A 16 -5.65 -13.15 -0.65
N GLY A 17 -4.50 -12.49 -0.56
CA GLY A 17 -3.22 -13.11 -0.27
C GLY A 17 -3.17 -13.57 1.18
N PHE A 18 -3.03 -14.88 1.37
CA PHE A 18 -2.60 -15.43 2.64
C PHE A 18 -1.07 -15.31 2.72
N VAL A 19 -0.59 -14.35 3.51
CA VAL A 19 0.80 -14.30 3.95
C VAL A 19 0.96 -15.41 5.00
N SER A 20 1.30 -16.61 4.55
CA SER A 20 1.72 -17.68 5.46
C SER A 20 3.10 -17.30 6.01
N ALA A 21 3.16 -17.01 7.31
CA ALA A 21 4.40 -16.97 8.06
C ALA A 21 5.15 -18.29 7.81
N ARG A 22 6.38 -18.14 7.30
CA ARG A 22 7.31 -19.24 7.04
C ARG A 22 7.66 -19.91 8.37
N ALA A 23 7.07 -21.07 8.65
CA ALA A 23 7.68 -22.01 9.58
C ALA A 23 9.01 -22.44 8.94
N ASN A 24 10.13 -22.01 9.51
CA ASN A 24 11.43 -22.52 9.12
C ASN A 24 11.45 -24.02 9.46
N ALA A 25 11.46 -24.85 8.43
CA ALA A 25 11.70 -26.27 8.55
C ALA A 25 13.05 -26.48 9.26
N VAL A 26 12.99 -27.08 10.44
CA VAL A 26 14.13 -27.71 11.09
C VAL A 26 14.60 -28.86 10.18
N SER A 27 15.92 -28.98 10.05
CA SER A 27 16.71 -29.92 9.24
C SER A 27 16.02 -31.22 8.81
N ASN A 28 16.04 -31.52 7.50
CA ASN A 28 15.60 -32.78 6.88
C ASN A 28 16.62 -33.92 7.09
N GLU A 29 17.09 -34.16 8.31
CA GLU A 29 17.99 -35.27 8.59
C GLU A 29 17.36 -36.22 9.62
N TYR A 30 17.17 -37.48 9.23
CA TYR A 30 16.56 -38.50 10.07
C TYR A 30 17.42 -38.74 11.33
N PRO A 31 16.82 -38.84 12.53
CA PRO A 31 17.56 -39.12 13.75
C PRO A 31 18.27 -40.48 13.63
N LYS A 32 19.59 -40.46 13.82
CA LYS A 32 20.46 -41.62 13.64
C LYS A 32 20.54 -42.37 14.97
N TYR A 33 19.74 -43.42 15.11
CA TYR A 33 19.79 -44.30 16.28
C TYR A 33 20.85 -45.39 16.08
N THR A 34 21.65 -45.67 17.11
CA THR A 34 22.51 -46.86 17.16
C THR A 34 21.93 -47.87 18.15
N ILE A 35 21.64 -49.08 17.66
CA ILE A 35 21.08 -50.18 18.46
C ILE A 35 22.24 -50.91 19.15
N GLY A 36 22.27 -50.88 20.49
CA GLY A 36 23.23 -51.65 21.29
C GLY A 36 22.78 -53.11 21.49
N PRO A 37 23.66 -54.03 21.94
CA PRO A 37 23.28 -55.41 22.17
C PRO A 37 22.36 -55.50 23.38
N GLY A 38 21.06 -55.66 23.13
CA GLY A 38 20.03 -55.77 24.16
C GLY A 38 18.75 -54.93 23.94
N ASP A 39 18.44 -54.50 22.71
CA ASP A 39 17.19 -53.81 22.33
C ASP A 39 16.78 -52.57 23.17
N ASP A 40 17.69 -52.03 23.99
CA ASP A 40 17.50 -50.76 24.70
C ASP A 40 17.89 -49.59 23.76
N VAL A 41 16.90 -48.76 23.41
CA VAL A 41 17.07 -47.55 22.61
C VAL A 41 17.52 -46.40 23.50
N PHE A 42 18.77 -45.95 23.36
CA PHE A 42 19.23 -44.70 23.98
C PHE A 42 18.96 -43.50 23.07
N GLU A 43 18.14 -42.57 23.55
CA GLU A 43 17.94 -41.26 22.93
C GLU A 43 19.13 -40.35 23.29
N THR A 44 20.00 -40.06 22.34
CA THR A 44 21.06 -39.05 22.54
C THR A 44 20.41 -37.68 22.40
N MET A 45 19.98 -37.09 23.51
CA MET A 45 19.56 -35.70 23.52
C MET A 45 20.78 -34.78 23.31
N GLU A 46 21.09 -34.46 22.05
CA GLU A 46 21.68 -33.16 21.77
C GLU A 46 20.57 -32.11 21.93
N ALA A 47 20.61 -31.45 23.09
CA ALA A 47 19.66 -30.40 23.46
C ALA A 47 19.74 -29.24 22.46
N THR A 48 18.84 -29.23 21.47
CA THR A 48 18.37 -27.96 20.91
C THR A 48 17.55 -27.30 22.01
N VAL A 49 18.23 -26.44 22.78
CA VAL A 49 17.65 -25.69 23.89
C VAL A 49 16.36 -25.02 23.40
N PRO A 50 15.17 -25.35 23.94
CA PRO A 50 13.98 -24.57 23.65
C PRO A 50 14.26 -23.17 24.16
N ALA A 51 14.25 -22.18 23.25
CA ALA A 51 14.47 -20.78 23.59
C ALA A 51 13.72 -20.47 24.89
N SER A 52 14.46 -20.06 25.92
CA SER A 52 13.90 -19.99 27.27
C SER A 52 12.65 -19.08 27.24
N LEU A 53 11.65 -19.34 28.08
CA LEU A 53 10.43 -18.53 28.13
C LEU A 53 10.73 -17.02 28.21
N LYS A 54 11.82 -16.64 28.89
CA LYS A 54 12.32 -15.26 28.95
C LYS A 54 12.74 -14.69 27.60
N GLU A 55 13.35 -15.49 26.74
CA GLU A 55 13.77 -15.11 25.40
C GLU A 55 12.56 -14.94 24.46
N VAL A 56 11.56 -15.83 24.57
CA VAL A 56 10.30 -15.71 23.83
C VAL A 56 9.55 -14.44 24.26
N ILE A 57 9.43 -14.21 25.58
CA ILE A 57 8.82 -12.99 26.12
C ILE A 57 9.57 -11.74 25.66
N ALA A 58 10.91 -11.75 25.67
CA ALA A 58 11.70 -10.62 25.19
C ALA A 58 11.47 -10.35 23.70
N ARG A 59 11.35 -11.39 22.88
CA ARG A 59 11.10 -11.31 21.44
C ARG A 59 9.69 -10.77 21.13
N GLU A 60 8.67 -11.29 21.81
CA GLU A 60 7.28 -10.80 21.73
C GLU A 60 7.17 -9.34 22.22
N THR A 61 7.82 -9.01 23.34
CA THR A 61 7.82 -7.63 23.88
C THR A 61 8.50 -6.67 22.92
N ALA A 62 9.61 -7.07 22.28
CA ALA A 62 10.26 -6.28 21.25
C ALA A 62 9.35 -6.08 20.02
N GLN A 63 8.65 -7.13 19.57
CA GLN A 63 7.68 -7.03 18.48
C GLN A 63 6.50 -6.12 18.82
N LEU A 64 5.95 -6.17 20.04
CA LEU A 64 4.86 -5.29 20.46
C LEU A 64 5.31 -3.83 20.56
N ILE A 65 6.52 -3.58 21.06
CA ILE A 65 7.13 -2.23 21.09
C ILE A 65 7.38 -1.73 19.66
N GLU A 66 7.82 -2.60 18.75
CA GLU A 66 8.01 -2.27 17.33
C GLU A 66 6.67 -1.98 16.65
N GLN A 67 5.62 -2.76 16.92
CA GLN A 67 4.27 -2.48 16.44
C GLN A 67 3.71 -1.18 17.00
N GLN A 68 4.00 -0.83 18.25
CA GLN A 68 3.64 0.46 18.83
C GLN A 68 4.41 1.63 18.19
N LYS A 69 5.66 1.42 17.77
CA LYS A 69 6.47 2.42 17.05
C LYS A 69 6.00 2.63 15.61
N ARG A 70 5.45 1.59 14.95
CA ARG A 70 4.76 1.75 13.66
C ARG A 70 3.52 2.59 13.93
N LEU A 71 3.46 3.80 13.37
CA LEU A 71 2.37 4.75 13.60
C LEU A 71 1.02 4.04 13.54
N SER A 72 0.30 4.02 14.67
CA SER A 72 -1.02 3.39 14.70
C SER A 72 -1.97 4.18 13.79
N VAL A 73 -3.01 3.53 13.26
CA VAL A 73 -4.02 4.21 12.43
C VAL A 73 -4.61 5.44 13.15
N ARG A 74 -4.70 5.38 14.48
CA ARG A 74 -5.12 6.51 15.33
C ARG A 74 -4.11 7.65 15.31
N ASP A 75 -2.82 7.36 15.35
CA ASP A 75 -1.76 8.38 15.31
C ASP A 75 -1.66 9.01 13.93
N LEU A 76 -1.90 8.23 12.88
CA LEU A 76 -1.96 8.73 11.51
C LEU A 76 -3.18 9.65 11.31
N ALA A 77 -4.36 9.25 11.79
CA ALA A 77 -5.56 10.09 11.75
C ALA A 77 -5.36 11.40 12.53
N LYS A 78 -4.78 11.33 13.73
CA LYS A 78 -4.46 12.52 14.54
C LYS A 78 -3.47 13.45 13.84
N LYS A 79 -2.42 12.91 13.22
CA LYS A 79 -1.48 13.72 12.41
C LYS A 79 -2.16 14.35 11.20
N PHE A 80 -3.09 13.65 10.57
CA PHE A 80 -3.88 14.19 9.46
C PHE A 80 -4.79 15.34 9.91
N GLU A 81 -5.50 15.19 11.02
CA GLU A 81 -6.32 16.27 11.61
C GLU A 81 -5.48 17.49 12.01
N ILE A 82 -4.30 17.27 12.61
CA ILE A 82 -3.35 18.34 12.91
C ILE A 82 -2.90 19.04 11.62
N GLY A 83 -2.61 18.28 10.57
CA GLY A 83 -2.27 18.81 9.25
C GLY A 83 -3.40 19.62 8.63
N LEU A 84 -4.63 19.13 8.71
CA LEU A 84 -5.83 19.79 8.20
C LEU A 84 -6.08 21.13 8.93
N HIS A 85 -5.92 21.14 10.25
CA HIS A 85 -6.04 22.35 11.06
C HIS A 85 -4.89 23.34 10.80
N ALA A 86 -3.67 22.86 10.57
CA ALA A 86 -2.55 23.71 10.16
C ALA A 86 -2.84 24.38 8.80
N VAL A 87 -3.39 23.64 7.83
CA VAL A 87 -3.81 24.19 6.53
C VAL A 87 -4.92 25.24 6.69
N ALA A 88 -5.90 25.00 7.57
CA ALA A 88 -6.96 25.97 7.85
C ALA A 88 -6.41 27.28 8.44
N LYS A 89 -5.41 27.21 9.34
CA LYS A 89 -4.73 28.39 9.87
C LYS A 89 -3.95 29.17 8.80
N LEU A 90 -3.23 28.45 7.93
CA LEU A 90 -2.50 29.07 6.80
C LEU A 90 -3.46 29.76 5.82
N SER A 91 -4.67 29.22 5.63
CA SER A 91 -5.72 29.86 4.84
C SER A 91 -6.14 31.22 5.41
N GLU A 92 -6.37 31.34 6.72
CA GLU A 92 -6.70 32.65 7.31
C GLU A 92 -5.53 33.63 7.23
N GLU A 93 -4.30 33.18 7.48
CA GLU A 93 -3.11 34.01 7.31
C GLU A 93 -2.95 34.53 5.86
N SER A 94 -3.31 33.71 4.87
CA SER A 94 -3.28 34.10 3.46
C SER A 94 -4.25 35.23 3.14
N LYS A 95 -5.43 35.28 3.78
CA LYS A 95 -6.41 36.36 3.58
C LYS A 95 -5.90 37.69 4.11
N TRP A 96 -5.27 37.69 5.28
CA TRP A 96 -4.67 38.91 5.84
C TRP A 96 -3.49 39.43 5.01
N LYS A 97 -2.70 38.51 4.44
CA LYS A 97 -1.63 38.87 3.48
C LYS A 97 -2.19 39.52 2.22
N GLU A 98 -3.30 39.02 1.69
CA GLU A 98 -3.97 39.55 0.49
C GLU A 98 -4.54 40.97 0.70
N ILE A 99 -5.10 41.24 1.89
CA ILE A 99 -5.55 42.59 2.27
C ILE A 99 -4.34 43.53 2.41
N ALA A 100 -3.29 43.07 3.10
CA ALA A 100 -2.08 43.88 3.30
C ALA A 100 -1.34 44.18 1.98
N THR A 101 -1.43 43.31 0.97
CA THR A 101 -0.90 43.59 -0.37
C THR A 101 -1.71 44.65 -1.11
N LEU A 102 -3.04 44.65 -0.96
CA LEU A 102 -3.89 45.69 -1.55
C LEU A 102 -3.54 47.08 -1.00
N ASP A 103 -3.30 47.18 0.31
CA ASP A 103 -2.85 48.41 0.95
C ASP A 103 -1.48 48.88 0.43
N LYS A 104 -0.56 47.96 0.09
CA LYS A 104 0.73 48.33 -0.50
C LYS A 104 0.57 48.99 -1.87
N HIS A 105 -0.33 48.50 -2.72
CA HIS A 105 -0.63 49.16 -4.01
C HIS A 105 -1.19 50.57 -3.82
N ILE A 106 -2.09 50.75 -2.85
CA ILE A 106 -2.66 52.06 -2.53
C ILE A 106 -1.56 53.03 -2.05
N ILE A 107 -0.65 52.56 -1.18
CA ILE A 107 0.46 53.38 -0.67
C ILE A 107 1.44 53.73 -1.79
N LEU A 108 1.82 52.77 -2.64
CA LEU A 108 2.71 53.02 -3.78
C LEU A 108 2.09 53.99 -4.78
N GLY A 109 0.79 53.88 -5.05
CA GLY A 109 0.06 54.83 -5.89
C GLY A 109 0.09 56.26 -5.33
N LYS A 110 -0.22 56.42 -4.03
CA LYS A 110 -0.15 57.72 -3.36
C LYS A 110 1.26 58.30 -3.37
N LEU A 111 2.28 57.47 -3.15
CA LEU A 111 3.68 57.89 -3.18
C LEU A 111 4.08 58.39 -4.56
N ARG A 112 3.72 57.64 -5.62
CA ARG A 112 3.94 58.06 -7.01
C ARG A 112 3.27 59.40 -7.29
N ASP A 113 2.01 59.57 -6.91
CA ASP A 113 1.27 60.82 -7.16
C ASP A 113 1.89 62.02 -6.44
N LEU A 114 2.41 61.82 -5.22
CA LEU A 114 3.16 62.85 -4.48
C LEU A 114 4.50 63.19 -5.14
N LEU A 115 5.23 62.17 -5.62
CA LEU A 115 6.49 62.37 -6.37
C LEU A 115 6.23 63.10 -7.69
N GLU A 116 5.16 62.76 -8.41
CA GLU A 116 4.78 63.42 -9.65
C GLU A 116 4.39 64.90 -9.42
N SER A 117 3.70 65.19 -8.31
CA SER A 117 3.43 66.56 -7.89
C SER A 117 4.70 67.35 -7.51
N LEU A 118 5.69 66.68 -6.91
CA LEU A 118 6.97 67.30 -6.57
C LEU A 118 7.83 67.55 -7.81
N ARG A 119 7.84 66.60 -8.75
CA ARG A 119 8.59 66.63 -10.02
C ARG A 119 8.33 67.90 -10.83
N GLY A 120 7.08 68.37 -10.89
CA GLY A 120 6.71 69.62 -11.56
C GLY A 120 7.17 70.91 -10.84
N ARG A 121 7.64 70.81 -9.60
CA ARG A 121 8.06 71.93 -8.74
C ARG A 121 9.57 72.01 -8.50
N VAL A 122 10.34 70.98 -8.88
CA VAL A 122 11.79 70.91 -8.70
C VAL A 122 12.55 71.03 -10.03
N ALA A 123 13.81 71.46 -9.98
CA ALA A 123 14.67 71.64 -11.14
C ALA A 123 16.12 71.22 -10.87
N GLY A 124 16.90 70.99 -11.93
CA GLY A 124 18.30 70.56 -11.85
C GLY A 124 18.43 69.17 -11.22
N ARG A 125 19.47 68.97 -10.40
CA ARG A 125 19.75 67.68 -9.74
C ARG A 125 18.57 67.14 -8.92
N ASN A 126 17.85 68.00 -8.19
CA ASN A 126 16.68 67.56 -7.42
C ASN A 126 15.56 66.99 -8.31
N LYS A 127 15.48 67.42 -9.58
CA LYS A 127 14.52 66.85 -10.53
C LYS A 127 14.97 65.47 -10.98
N GLU A 128 16.26 65.30 -11.27
CA GLU A 128 16.85 64.00 -11.62
C GLU A 128 16.63 62.97 -10.49
N ASP A 129 16.85 63.36 -9.23
CA ASP A 129 16.60 62.51 -8.05
C ASP A 129 15.11 62.12 -7.93
N VAL A 130 14.18 63.05 -8.22
CA VAL A 130 12.74 62.76 -8.21
C VAL A 130 12.34 61.86 -9.38
N ASP A 131 12.90 62.07 -10.57
CA ASP A 131 12.67 61.21 -11.75
C ASP A 131 13.18 59.77 -11.48
N GLU A 132 14.33 59.61 -10.80
CA GLU A 132 14.83 58.30 -10.35
C GLU A 132 13.90 57.67 -9.31
N ALA A 133 13.46 58.44 -8.31
CA ALA A 133 12.53 57.95 -7.29
C ALA A 133 11.20 57.50 -7.88
N VAL A 134 10.64 58.22 -8.86
CA VAL A 134 9.45 57.80 -9.61
C VAL A 134 9.70 56.46 -10.31
N SER A 135 10.83 56.34 -11.01
CA SER A 135 11.21 55.10 -11.72
C SER A 135 11.35 53.91 -10.76
N MET A 136 11.93 54.12 -9.58
CA MET A 136 12.04 53.09 -8.54
C MET A 136 10.67 52.65 -8.01
N VAL A 137 9.76 53.60 -7.78
CA VAL A 137 8.40 53.30 -7.31
C VAL A 137 7.61 52.53 -8.37
N GLU A 138 7.76 52.87 -9.65
CA GLU A 138 7.16 52.12 -10.76
C GLU A 138 7.72 50.69 -10.84
N ALA A 139 9.05 50.53 -10.72
CA ALA A 139 9.68 49.22 -10.70
C ALA A 139 9.20 48.35 -9.52
N LEU A 140 9.00 48.96 -8.34
CA LEU A 140 8.44 48.27 -7.18
C LEU A 140 6.98 47.86 -7.39
N ALA A 141 6.16 48.71 -8.02
CA ALA A 141 4.77 48.39 -8.33
C ALA A 141 4.65 47.19 -9.30
N VAL A 142 5.52 47.13 -10.32
CA VAL A 142 5.60 45.99 -11.26
C VAL A 142 5.99 44.71 -10.52
N GLN A 143 7.04 44.76 -9.69
CA GLN A 143 7.50 43.59 -8.91
C GLN A 143 6.43 43.08 -7.95
N LEU A 144 5.69 43.99 -7.29
CA LEU A 144 4.62 43.63 -6.37
C LEU A 144 3.49 42.90 -7.11
N THR A 145 3.07 43.42 -8.27
CA THR A 145 2.04 42.80 -9.12
C THR A 145 2.47 41.42 -9.62
N GLN A 146 3.72 41.27 -10.05
CA GLN A 146 4.26 39.99 -10.52
C GLN A 146 4.23 38.94 -9.40
N ARG A 147 4.74 39.31 -8.21
CA ARG A 147 4.77 38.41 -7.05
C ARG A 147 3.36 38.01 -6.59
N GLU A 148 2.40 38.91 -6.67
CA GLU A 148 1.00 38.60 -6.40
C GLU A 148 0.42 37.61 -7.41
N GLY A 149 0.77 37.74 -8.69
CA GLY A 149 0.41 36.78 -9.73
C GLY A 149 0.95 35.37 -9.43
N GLU A 150 2.22 35.27 -9.02
CA GLU A 150 2.85 34.01 -8.58
C GLU A 150 2.12 33.40 -7.38
N ILE A 151 1.86 34.20 -6.34
CA ILE A 151 1.14 33.76 -5.13
C ILE A 151 -0.28 33.28 -5.49
N HIS A 152 -0.97 33.99 -6.39
CA HIS A 152 -2.31 33.61 -6.83
C HIS A 152 -2.31 32.28 -7.59
N HIS A 153 -1.31 32.08 -8.45
CA HIS A 153 -1.11 30.83 -9.17
C HIS A 153 -0.81 29.66 -8.22
N GLU A 154 0.12 29.82 -7.28
CA GLU A 154 0.44 28.82 -6.26
C GLU A 154 -0.79 28.46 -5.41
N LYS A 155 -1.59 29.47 -5.01
CA LYS A 155 -2.83 29.28 -4.26
C LYS A 155 -3.83 28.41 -5.04
N ALA A 156 -3.92 28.58 -6.36
CA ALA A 156 -4.78 27.76 -7.22
C ALA A 156 -4.30 26.30 -7.27
N GLU A 157 -3.00 26.08 -7.43
CA GLU A 157 -2.42 24.72 -7.44
C GLU A 157 -2.56 24.02 -6.08
N VAL A 158 -2.34 24.73 -4.98
CA VAL A 158 -2.55 24.19 -3.62
C VAL A 158 -4.02 23.81 -3.42
N LYS A 159 -4.97 24.63 -3.89
CA LYS A 159 -6.41 24.31 -3.82
C LYS A 159 -6.74 23.05 -4.63
N ARG A 160 -6.17 22.91 -5.83
CA ARG A 160 -6.32 21.71 -6.67
C ARG A 160 -5.77 20.47 -5.96
N LEU A 161 -4.58 20.57 -5.36
CA LEU A 161 -3.97 19.48 -4.62
C LEU A 161 -4.79 19.08 -3.39
N ALA A 162 -5.35 20.04 -2.66
CA ALA A 162 -6.20 19.77 -1.51
C ALA A 162 -7.45 18.95 -1.88
N ILE A 163 -8.07 19.25 -3.04
CA ILE A 163 -9.20 18.48 -3.56
C ILE A 163 -8.77 17.03 -3.87
N LEU A 164 -7.63 16.85 -4.54
CA LEU A 164 -7.09 15.51 -4.84
C LEU A 164 -6.77 14.73 -3.57
N MET A 165 -6.16 15.36 -2.56
CA MET A 165 -5.86 14.70 -1.29
C MET A 165 -7.13 14.31 -0.52
N LYS A 166 -8.17 15.14 -0.56
CA LYS A 166 -9.47 14.81 0.04
C LYS A 166 -10.07 13.57 -0.63
N GLN A 167 -10.09 13.56 -1.96
CA GLN A 167 -10.61 12.44 -2.73
C GLN A 167 -9.82 11.15 -2.49
N ALA A 168 -8.48 11.20 -2.54
CA ALA A 168 -7.64 10.06 -2.22
C ALA A 168 -7.87 9.53 -0.80
N SER A 169 -8.15 10.41 0.16
CA SER A 169 -8.45 10.03 1.55
C SER A 169 -9.81 9.35 1.68
N GLU A 170 -10.82 9.84 0.95
CA GLU A 170 -12.14 9.21 0.88
C GLU A 170 -12.08 7.85 0.18
N ASP A 171 -11.32 7.75 -0.91
CA ASP A 171 -11.08 6.51 -1.64
C ASP A 171 -10.37 5.47 -0.75
N ALA A 172 -9.32 5.85 -0.03
CA ALA A 172 -8.64 4.97 0.91
C ALA A 172 -9.57 4.47 2.01
N LYS A 173 -10.45 5.34 2.54
CA LYS A 173 -11.45 4.95 3.54
C LYS A 173 -12.44 3.93 3.00
N ARG A 174 -12.91 4.11 1.75
CA ARG A 174 -13.83 3.18 1.10
C ARG A 174 -13.20 1.79 0.94
N VAL A 175 -11.97 1.72 0.42
CA VAL A 175 -11.24 0.45 0.23
C VAL A 175 -11.07 -0.28 1.56
N VAL A 176 -10.67 0.43 2.62
CA VAL A 176 -10.51 -0.18 3.95
C VAL A 176 -11.83 -0.76 4.48
N GLU A 177 -12.96 -0.08 4.28
CA GLU A 177 -14.25 -0.58 4.75
C GLU A 177 -14.76 -1.76 3.93
N GLU A 178 -14.53 -1.74 2.61
CA GLU A 178 -14.83 -2.86 1.71
C GLU A 178 -14.07 -4.12 2.13
N GLU A 179 -12.75 -4.03 2.29
CA GLU A 179 -11.91 -5.15 2.76
C GLU A 179 -12.30 -5.63 4.16
N ARG A 180 -12.72 -4.74 5.06
CA ARG A 180 -13.24 -5.15 6.38
C ARG A 180 -14.54 -5.93 6.26
N SER A 181 -15.46 -5.51 5.41
CA SER A 181 -16.72 -6.22 5.16
C SER A 181 -16.46 -7.61 4.60
N ILE A 182 -15.55 -7.66 3.63
CA ILE A 182 -15.00 -8.85 2.98
C ILE A 182 -14.44 -9.85 4.01
N ALA A 183 -13.56 -9.38 4.90
CA ALA A 183 -12.95 -10.22 5.93
C ALA A 183 -13.98 -10.72 6.95
N ARG A 184 -14.96 -9.88 7.33
CA ARG A 184 -16.05 -10.29 8.23
C ARG A 184 -16.92 -11.39 7.60
N ALA A 185 -17.27 -11.25 6.32
CA ALA A 185 -18.05 -12.25 5.62
C ALA A 185 -17.33 -13.60 5.55
N GLU A 186 -16.02 -13.59 5.29
CA GLU A 186 -15.21 -14.81 5.24
C GLU A 186 -15.08 -15.49 6.60
N ILE A 187 -14.91 -14.71 7.68
CA ILE A 187 -14.92 -15.21 9.05
C ILE A 187 -16.25 -15.90 9.38
N GLU A 188 -17.39 -15.31 9.02
CA GLU A 188 -18.69 -15.93 9.28
C GLU A 188 -18.90 -17.20 8.45
N ARG A 189 -18.49 -17.22 7.17
CA ARG A 189 -18.50 -18.45 6.35
C ARG A 189 -17.64 -19.56 6.97
N ALA A 190 -16.45 -19.24 7.46
CA ALA A 190 -15.58 -20.19 8.12
C ALA A 190 -16.22 -20.73 9.42
N LYS A 191 -16.83 -19.86 10.24
CA LYS A 191 -17.57 -20.28 11.44
C LYS A 191 -18.74 -21.21 11.10
N GLU A 192 -19.48 -20.94 10.03
CA GLU A 192 -20.57 -21.82 9.58
C GLU A 192 -20.05 -23.18 9.11
N ALA A 193 -18.94 -23.21 8.37
CA ALA A 193 -18.31 -24.45 7.94
C ALA A 193 -17.84 -25.29 9.14
N VAL A 194 -17.21 -24.67 10.14
CA VAL A 194 -16.81 -25.33 11.39
C VAL A 194 -18.03 -25.93 12.09
N LYS A 195 -19.12 -25.17 12.26
CA LYS A 195 -20.37 -25.69 12.85
C LYS A 195 -20.94 -26.88 12.10
N ARG A 196 -20.87 -26.89 10.76
CA ARG A 196 -21.31 -28.03 9.93
C ARG A 196 -20.45 -29.27 10.18
N VAL A 197 -19.13 -29.11 10.23
CA VAL A 197 -18.19 -30.21 10.52
C VAL A 197 -18.41 -30.75 11.94
N GLU A 198 -18.56 -29.87 12.93
CA GLU A 198 -18.86 -30.25 14.31
C GLU A 198 -20.17 -31.05 14.41
N LYS A 199 -21.21 -30.64 13.66
CA LYS A 199 -22.48 -31.36 13.62
C LYS A 199 -22.33 -32.73 12.95
N ALA A 200 -21.66 -32.81 11.81
CA ALA A 200 -21.42 -34.07 11.11
C ALA A 200 -20.61 -35.06 11.95
N LEU A 201 -19.61 -34.56 12.71
CA LEU A 201 -18.82 -35.38 13.63
C LEU A 201 -19.67 -35.94 14.78
N LYS A 202 -20.52 -35.10 15.40
CA LYS A 202 -21.46 -35.54 16.44
C LYS A 202 -22.49 -36.56 15.93
N GLU A 203 -22.97 -36.40 14.70
CA GLU A 203 -23.88 -37.35 14.06
C GLU A 203 -23.21 -38.71 13.80
N GLN A 204 -21.93 -38.71 13.38
CA GLN A 204 -21.12 -39.92 13.22
C GLN A 204 -20.88 -40.64 14.57
N GLU A 205 -20.67 -39.88 15.65
CA GLU A 205 -20.51 -40.42 17.01
C GLU A 205 -21.83 -40.95 17.61
N CYS A 206 -22.97 -40.39 17.21
CA CYS A 206 -24.30 -40.76 17.72
C CYS A 206 -25.04 -41.82 16.89
N SER A 207 -24.54 -42.26 15.73
CA SER A 207 -25.09 -43.40 14.98
C SER A 207 -24.46 -44.73 15.42
N PRO A 208 -25.17 -45.63 16.12
CA PRO A 208 -24.60 -46.93 16.45
C PRO A 208 -25.01 -48.01 15.43
N LYS A 209 -24.06 -48.92 15.18
CA LYS A 209 -24.17 -50.35 14.78
C LYS A 209 -24.05 -50.74 13.29
N GLY A 210 -23.04 -51.58 13.04
CA GLY A 210 -23.26 -52.93 12.50
C GLY A 210 -22.79 -53.20 11.07
N ALA A 211 -21.60 -53.77 10.89
CA ALA A 211 -21.29 -54.72 9.81
C ALA A 211 -20.00 -55.50 10.12
N GLU A 212 -20.08 -56.82 9.96
CA GLU A 212 -19.05 -57.85 10.19
C GLU A 212 -17.72 -57.64 9.44
N PRO A 213 -16.61 -58.26 9.90
CA PRO A 213 -15.31 -58.17 9.26
C PRO A 213 -15.27 -59.03 7.99
N LYS A 214 -15.35 -58.41 6.81
CA LYS A 214 -14.95 -59.05 5.55
C LYS A 214 -13.48 -58.76 5.29
N ASP A 215 -12.69 -59.81 5.48
CA ASP A 215 -11.31 -59.99 5.06
C ASP A 215 -11.10 -59.54 3.61
N HIS A 216 -10.58 -58.33 3.43
CA HIS A 216 -9.93 -57.89 2.21
C HIS A 216 -8.63 -57.23 2.64
N LYS A 217 -7.55 -58.00 2.69
CA LYS A 217 -6.18 -57.47 2.69
C LYS A 217 -5.93 -56.70 1.38
N ARG A 218 -6.47 -55.49 1.27
CA ARG A 218 -5.98 -54.47 0.33
C ARG A 218 -4.78 -53.80 1.00
N LYS A 219 -3.63 -53.96 0.36
CA LYS A 219 -2.32 -53.48 0.80
C LYS A 219 -2.38 -51.95 1.03
N PRO A 220 -1.91 -51.42 2.18
CA PRO A 220 -1.85 -49.98 2.46
C PRO A 220 -0.77 -49.23 1.67
N MET A 221 -0.06 -49.89 0.74
CA MET A 221 1.08 -49.31 0.03
C MET A 221 0.69 -48.50 -1.24
N GLU A 222 -0.54 -48.62 -1.74
CA GLU A 222 -0.98 -47.95 -2.97
C GLU A 222 -1.85 -46.69 -2.72
N LEU A 223 -2.37 -46.50 -1.50
CA LEU A 223 -3.19 -45.33 -1.13
C LEU A 223 -2.32 -44.08 -0.82
N TYR A 224 -1.14 -44.26 -0.23
CA TYR A 224 -0.20 -43.16 0.05
C TYR A 224 0.35 -42.54 -1.25
N GLY A 225 0.64 -43.38 -2.26
CA GLY A 225 1.13 -42.91 -3.56
C GLY A 225 0.08 -42.18 -4.40
N PHE A 226 -1.21 -42.46 -4.19
CA PHE A 226 -2.29 -41.79 -4.92
C PHE A 226 -2.53 -40.37 -4.38
N GLU A 227 -2.49 -40.19 -3.06
CA GLU A 227 -2.59 -38.87 -2.43
C GLU A 227 -1.38 -38.00 -2.78
N ASP A 228 -0.16 -38.55 -2.71
CA ASP A 228 1.05 -37.84 -3.14
C ASP A 228 1.03 -37.47 -4.63
N ALA A 229 0.50 -38.35 -5.50
CA ALA A 229 0.37 -38.08 -6.93
C ALA A 229 -0.69 -37.00 -7.23
N ILE A 230 -1.81 -36.97 -6.50
CA ILE A 230 -2.85 -35.93 -6.62
C ILE A 230 -2.29 -34.58 -6.17
N MET A 231 -1.59 -34.55 -5.04
CA MET A 231 -0.96 -33.32 -4.52
C MET A 231 0.14 -32.83 -5.46
N ALA A 232 0.95 -33.72 -6.03
CA ALA A 232 1.97 -33.38 -7.02
C ALA A 232 1.36 -32.86 -8.35
N HIS A 233 0.25 -33.44 -8.80
CA HIS A 233 -0.47 -32.99 -10.00
C HIS A 233 -1.07 -31.59 -9.78
N GLN A 234 -1.71 -31.35 -8.63
CA GLN A 234 -2.21 -30.02 -8.26
C GLN A 234 -1.08 -28.99 -8.14
N ALA A 235 0.04 -29.35 -7.50
CA ALA A 235 1.19 -28.48 -7.37
C ALA A 235 1.79 -28.09 -8.74
N LYS A 236 1.91 -29.05 -9.68
CA LYS A 236 2.38 -28.77 -11.05
C LYS A 236 1.41 -27.85 -11.81
N ALA A 237 0.10 -28.03 -11.65
CA ALA A 237 -0.91 -27.18 -12.29
C ALA A 237 -0.89 -25.74 -11.74
N ILE A 238 -0.70 -25.59 -10.43
CA ILE A 238 -0.55 -24.27 -9.78
C ILE A 238 0.75 -23.61 -10.25
N PHE A 239 1.87 -24.35 -10.25
CA PHE A 239 3.16 -23.83 -10.70
C PHE A 239 3.13 -23.37 -12.16
N ALA A 240 2.49 -24.12 -13.05
CA ALA A 240 2.32 -23.72 -14.45
C ALA A 240 1.54 -22.41 -14.61
N LYS A 241 0.47 -22.21 -13.83
CA LYS A 241 -0.32 -20.97 -13.83
C LYS A 241 0.48 -19.79 -13.29
N VAL A 242 1.19 -19.98 -12.18
CA VAL A 242 2.05 -18.96 -11.56
C VAL A 242 3.18 -18.57 -12.51
N TYR A 243 3.84 -19.55 -13.13
CA TYR A 243 4.90 -19.32 -14.10
C TYR A 243 4.41 -18.51 -15.32
N GLN A 244 3.22 -18.84 -15.85
CA GLN A 244 2.62 -18.05 -16.95
C GLN A 244 2.24 -16.63 -16.53
N ALA A 245 1.69 -16.44 -15.33
CA ALA A 245 1.36 -15.11 -14.80
C ALA A 245 2.62 -14.24 -14.61
N ILE A 246 3.70 -14.83 -14.09
CA ILE A 246 4.99 -14.14 -13.96
C ILE A 246 5.55 -13.78 -15.34
N LYS A 247 5.48 -14.69 -16.32
CA LYS A 247 5.92 -14.41 -17.69
C LYS A 247 5.17 -13.23 -18.31
N LEU A 248 3.85 -13.17 -18.14
CA LEU A 248 3.02 -12.04 -18.61
C LEU A 248 3.33 -10.73 -17.88
N MET A 249 3.55 -10.78 -16.57
CA MET A 249 3.93 -9.61 -15.78
C MET A 249 5.27 -9.04 -16.22
N ILE A 250 6.27 -9.90 -16.48
CA ILE A 250 7.58 -9.48 -17.00
C ILE A 250 7.42 -8.79 -18.36
N VAL A 251 6.68 -9.39 -19.30
CA VAL A 251 6.41 -8.76 -20.61
C VAL A 251 5.73 -7.40 -20.46
N SER A 252 4.73 -7.30 -19.57
CA SER A 252 4.04 -6.03 -19.31
C SER A 252 4.97 -4.95 -18.74
N ILE A 253 5.84 -5.31 -17.80
CA ILE A 253 6.84 -4.40 -17.24
C ILE A 253 7.84 -3.97 -18.30
N THR A 254 8.34 -4.89 -19.14
CA THR A 254 9.25 -4.57 -20.24
C THR A 254 8.62 -3.60 -21.24
N VAL A 255 7.35 -3.78 -21.61
CA VAL A 255 6.62 -2.85 -22.49
C VAL A 255 6.49 -1.47 -21.85
N HIS A 256 6.11 -1.39 -20.57
CA HIS A 256 5.98 -0.10 -19.87
C HIS A 256 7.32 0.64 -19.73
N LEU A 257 8.41 -0.10 -19.46
CA LEU A 257 9.74 0.48 -19.40
C LEU A 257 10.23 0.95 -20.77
N SER A 258 9.84 0.28 -21.87
CA SER A 258 10.18 0.72 -23.23
C SER A 258 9.43 1.99 -23.67
N GLN A 259 8.22 2.24 -23.15
CA GLN A 259 7.40 3.42 -23.50
C GLN A 259 7.76 4.68 -22.68
N GLY A 260 8.61 4.54 -21.64
CA GLY A 260 8.99 5.64 -20.74
C GLY A 260 10.31 6.37 -21.07
N TYR A 261 11.04 6.00 -22.12
CA TYR A 261 12.33 6.61 -22.49
C TYR A 261 12.27 7.32 -23.86
N PRO A 262 12.64 8.61 -23.96
CA PRO A 262 12.56 9.38 -25.21
C PRO A 262 13.78 9.23 -26.13
N ASN A 263 14.67 8.24 -25.92
CA ASN A 263 15.94 8.14 -26.65
C ASN A 263 16.19 6.72 -27.24
N PRO A 264 16.25 6.56 -28.57
CA PRO A 264 16.25 5.25 -29.23
C PRO A 264 17.57 4.46 -29.09
N SER A 265 18.69 5.11 -28.72
CA SER A 265 19.99 4.44 -28.59
C SER A 265 20.15 3.55 -27.34
N HIS A 266 19.30 3.74 -26.32
CA HIS A 266 19.31 2.92 -25.10
C HIS A 266 18.25 1.81 -25.10
N GLN A 267 17.25 1.86 -25.97
CA GLN A 267 16.21 0.83 -26.09
C GLN A 267 16.78 -0.50 -26.61
N ASP A 268 17.66 -0.46 -27.62
CA ASP A 268 18.20 -1.67 -28.25
C ASP A 268 19.16 -2.43 -27.32
N SER A 269 19.91 -1.73 -26.47
CA SER A 269 20.84 -2.34 -25.51
C SER A 269 20.11 -3.09 -24.39
N LEU A 270 19.03 -2.51 -23.86
CA LEU A 270 18.22 -3.11 -22.79
C LEU A 270 17.34 -4.26 -23.32
N ALA A 271 16.80 -4.13 -24.54
CA ALA A 271 16.07 -5.20 -25.22
C ALA A 271 16.96 -6.41 -25.51
N HIS A 272 18.21 -6.19 -25.94
CA HIS A 272 19.16 -7.27 -26.19
C HIS A 272 19.65 -7.95 -24.90
N GLN A 273 19.88 -7.19 -23.82
CA GLN A 273 20.23 -7.77 -22.50
C GLN A 273 19.09 -8.58 -21.88
N LEU A 274 17.82 -8.19 -22.09
CA LEU A 274 16.66 -8.91 -21.54
C LEU A 274 16.29 -10.15 -22.37
N LEU A 275 16.54 -10.17 -23.68
CA LEU A 275 16.35 -11.38 -24.50
C LEU A 275 17.35 -12.49 -24.13
N CYS A 276 18.57 -12.13 -23.71
CA CYS A 276 19.59 -13.09 -23.27
C CYS A 276 19.30 -13.73 -21.89
N LEU A 277 18.35 -13.20 -21.11
CA LEU A 277 17.89 -13.81 -19.85
C LEU A 277 16.77 -14.85 -20.06
N HIS A 278 16.30 -15.03 -21.30
CA HIS A 278 15.15 -15.87 -21.64
C HIS A 278 15.48 -17.13 -22.47
N TYR A 279 16.78 -17.41 -22.69
CA TYR A 279 17.31 -18.70 -23.17
C TYR A 279 18.16 -19.36 -22.08
#